data_AF-A0A967KE18-F1
#
_entry.id   AF-A0A967KE18-F1
#
_cell.length_a   1.000
_cell.length_b   1.000
_cell.length_c   1.000
_cell.angle_alpha   90.00
_cell.angle_beta   90.00
_cell.angle_gamma   90.00
#
_symmetry.space_group_name_H-M   'P 1'
#
loop_
_entity.id
_entity.type
_entity.pdbx_description
1 polymer ?
#
loop_
_entity_poly.entity_id
_entity_poly.type
_entity_poly.pdbx_seq_one_letter_code
_entity_poly.pdbx_strand_id
1 'polypeptide(L)'
;MANPILPVALVTEVFHDDPEGQRLRARLEEAREAGARLAILPELPLDPWVPATRELRDEDAEGPVGRRHQLQSDAARDAGIALLGGAIVRDPDSDRRFNTALLYDAEGEQVFRYRKLHIPEEEGFWETSHYSPGTDPPRVVEVAGEGGPWKL
;
A
#
# COMPACT_ATOMS: atom_id res chain seq x y z
N MET A 1 0.03 23.66 -24.34
CA MET A 1 -0.20 23.50 -22.88
C MET A 1 0.84 22.52 -22.40
N ALA A 2 1.61 22.85 -21.35
CA ALA A 2 2.58 21.90 -20.80
C ALA A 2 1.83 20.67 -20.26
N ASN A 3 2.31 19.48 -20.58
CA ASN A 3 1.78 18.25 -20.01
C ASN A 3 2.15 18.25 -18.52
N PRO A 4 1.20 18.15 -17.58
CA PRO A 4 1.55 18.10 -16.16
C PRO A 4 2.44 16.88 -15.90
N ILE A 5 3.63 17.12 -15.34
CA ILE A 5 4.57 16.07 -14.95
C ILE A 5 4.24 15.69 -13.50
N LEU A 6 4.07 14.41 -13.22
CA LEU A 6 3.98 13.87 -11.87
C LEU A 6 5.32 13.19 -11.53
N PRO A 7 6.17 13.79 -10.67
CA PRO A 7 7.37 13.13 -10.19
C PRO A 7 7.01 11.99 -9.22
N VAL A 8 7.49 10.78 -9.52
CA VAL A 8 7.20 9.56 -8.75
C VAL A 8 8.50 8.98 -8.20
N ALA A 9 8.49 8.61 -6.93
CA ALA A 9 9.55 7.83 -6.30
C ALA A 9 9.15 6.34 -6.27
N LEU A 10 10.05 5.48 -6.71
CA LEU A 10 9.95 4.04 -6.52
C LEU A 10 10.85 3.66 -5.34
N VAL A 11 10.24 3.24 -4.24
CA VAL A 11 10.97 2.76 -3.05
C VAL A 11 11.10 1.26 -3.17
N THR A 12 12.31 0.73 -3.01
CA THR A 12 12.58 -0.72 -3.10
C THR A 12 12.71 -1.38 -1.73
N GLU A 13 12.81 -0.60 -0.66
CA GLU A 13 12.84 -1.08 0.72
C GLU A 13 11.47 -1.60 1.19
N VAL A 14 11.52 -2.56 2.11
CA VAL A 14 10.38 -3.02 2.91
C VAL A 14 10.62 -2.72 4.38
N PHE A 15 9.54 -2.70 5.15
CA PHE A 15 9.41 -2.14 6.49
C PHE A 15 8.69 -3.10 7.45
N HIS A 16 8.76 -4.41 7.20
CA HIS A 16 8.15 -5.43 8.08
C HIS A 16 8.76 -5.48 9.49
N ASP A 17 9.94 -4.89 9.66
CA ASP A 17 10.70 -4.74 10.90
C ASP A 17 10.71 -3.29 11.43
N ASP A 18 9.75 -2.45 10.98
CA ASP A 18 9.64 -1.05 11.37
C ASP A 18 8.38 -0.80 12.22
N PRO A 19 8.42 -1.13 13.52
CA PRO A 19 7.20 -1.20 14.30
C PRO A 19 6.50 0.14 14.54
N GLU A 20 7.24 1.23 14.47
CA GLU A 20 6.73 2.58 14.67
C GLU A 20 6.65 3.36 13.34
N GLY A 21 6.94 2.73 12.20
CA GLY A 21 6.90 3.38 10.88
C GLY A 21 7.95 4.46 10.67
N GLN A 22 9.01 4.50 11.48
CA GLN A 22 10.01 5.57 11.45
C GLN A 22 10.87 5.50 10.20
N ARG A 23 11.25 4.29 9.78
CA ARG A 23 12.02 4.09 8.55
C ARG A 23 11.17 4.35 7.32
N LEU A 24 9.92 3.91 7.33
CA LEU A 24 8.96 4.22 6.27
C LEU A 24 8.85 5.73 6.11
N ARG A 25 8.52 6.45 7.19
CA ARG A 25 8.39 7.90 7.18
C ARG A 25 9.65 8.59 6.66
N ALA A 26 10.83 8.23 7.17
CA ALA A 26 12.09 8.84 6.73
C ALA A 26 12.33 8.65 5.22
N ARG A 27 12.00 7.48 4.66
CA ARG A 27 12.11 7.23 3.21
C ARG A 27 11.12 8.05 2.39
N LEU A 28 9.92 8.29 2.92
CA LEU A 28 8.94 9.16 2.27
C LEU A 28 9.34 10.65 2.33
N GLU A 29 9.93 11.09 3.44
CA GLU A 29 10.49 12.44 3.58
C GLU A 29 11.64 12.66 2.57
N GLU A 30 12.57 11.72 2.45
CA GLU A 30 13.64 11.79 1.44
C GLU A 30 13.10 11.85 0.01
N ALA A 31 12.07 11.05 -0.31
CA ALA A 31 11.41 11.10 -1.61
C ALA A 31 10.77 12.47 -1.87
N ARG A 32 10.10 13.04 -0.86
CA ARG A 32 9.48 14.37 -0.95
C ARG A 32 10.53 15.46 -1.16
N GLU A 33 11.64 15.42 -0.42
CA GLU A 33 12.76 16.35 -0.56
C GLU A 33 13.40 16.28 -1.96
N ALA A 34 13.43 15.09 -2.56
CA ALA A 34 13.86 14.90 -3.95
C ALA A 34 12.83 15.38 -5.00
N GLY A 35 11.68 15.91 -4.56
CA GLY A 35 10.64 16.48 -5.41
C GLY A 35 9.53 15.50 -5.82
N ALA A 36 9.51 14.28 -5.28
CA ALA A 36 8.43 13.34 -5.53
C ALA A 36 7.10 13.83 -4.94
N ARG A 37 6.02 13.53 -5.67
CA ARG A 37 4.63 13.81 -5.27
C ARG A 37 3.84 12.54 -4.98
N LEU A 38 4.34 11.40 -5.46
CA LEU A 38 3.84 10.07 -5.18
C LEU A 38 5.03 9.16 -4.89
N ALA A 39 4.97 8.42 -3.79
CA ALA A 39 5.85 7.30 -3.52
C ALA A 39 5.10 5.98 -3.76
N ILE A 40 5.79 5.02 -4.36
CA ILE A 40 5.28 3.66 -4.57
C ILE A 40 6.18 2.69 -3.82
N LEU A 41 5.59 1.88 -2.95
CA LEU A 41 6.28 0.83 -2.21
C LEU A 41 6.18 -0.53 -2.93
N PRO A 42 7.02 -1.50 -2.55
CA PRO A 42 6.85 -2.89 -2.97
C PRO A 42 5.52 -3.49 -2.45
N GLU A 43 5.19 -4.68 -2.95
CA GLU A 43 4.06 -5.47 -2.45
C GLU A 43 4.24 -5.81 -0.97
N LEU A 44 3.14 -5.72 -0.20
CA LEU A 44 3.08 -6.04 1.22
C LEU A 44 4.26 -5.44 2.03
N PRO A 45 4.49 -4.11 1.94
CA PRO A 45 5.73 -3.52 2.38
C PRO A 45 5.93 -3.57 3.90
N LEU A 46 4.88 -3.79 4.69
CA LEU A 46 4.93 -3.87 6.16
C LEU A 46 4.75 -5.31 6.67
N ASP A 47 4.73 -6.29 5.78
CA ASP A 47 4.65 -7.71 6.12
C ASP A 47 5.94 -8.42 5.69
N PRO A 48 6.38 -9.44 6.45
CA PRO A 48 7.34 -10.39 5.88
C PRO A 48 6.70 -11.07 4.67
N TRP A 49 7.51 -11.64 3.77
CA TRP A 49 6.97 -12.40 2.63
C TRP A 49 6.40 -13.75 3.08
N VAL A 50 5.18 -13.72 3.63
CA VAL A 50 4.47 -14.88 4.16
C VAL A 50 4.11 -15.94 3.11
N PRO A 51 3.86 -15.59 1.81
CA PRO A 51 3.59 -16.59 0.77
C PRO A 51 4.79 -17.48 0.40
N ALA A 52 5.97 -17.29 1.00
CA ALA A 52 7.07 -18.24 0.92
C ALA A 52 6.68 -19.64 1.43
N THR A 53 5.68 -19.73 2.31
CA THR A 53 5.14 -20.99 2.85
C THR A 53 3.62 -21.04 2.69
N ARG A 54 3.02 -22.18 2.99
CA ARG A 54 1.55 -22.33 3.07
C ARG A 54 0.99 -22.09 4.47
N GLU A 55 1.84 -21.72 5.43
CA GLU A 55 1.44 -21.57 6.81
C GLU A 55 0.73 -20.23 7.00
N LEU A 56 -0.58 -20.29 7.25
CA LEU A 56 -1.42 -19.14 7.50
C LEU A 56 -1.37 -18.78 9.00
N ARG A 57 -1.06 -17.52 9.30
CA ARG A 57 -1.10 -16.98 10.68
C ARG A 57 -2.10 -15.84 10.77
N ASP A 58 -2.75 -15.67 11.90
CA ASP A 58 -3.83 -14.69 12.04
C ASP A 58 -3.34 -13.24 12.03
N GLU A 59 -2.15 -12.98 12.58
CA GLU A 59 -1.51 -11.67 12.67
C GLU A 59 -1.03 -11.12 11.32
N ASP A 60 -0.90 -11.96 10.30
CA ASP A 60 -0.49 -11.58 8.96
C ASP A 60 -1.56 -10.73 8.26
N ALA A 61 -2.82 -10.78 8.72
CA ALA A 61 -3.91 -9.97 8.19
C ALA A 61 -4.51 -9.07 9.28
N GLU A 62 -4.90 -7.86 8.89
CA GLU A 62 -5.59 -6.92 9.77
C GLU A 62 -6.89 -6.44 9.16
N GLY A 63 -7.81 -5.96 9.99
CA GLY A 63 -9.01 -5.29 9.51
C GLY A 63 -8.68 -3.99 8.76
N PRO A 64 -9.66 -3.41 8.07
CA PRO A 64 -9.56 -2.02 7.60
C PRO A 64 -9.19 -1.12 8.79
N VAL A 65 -8.39 -0.08 8.54
CA VAL A 65 -7.85 0.83 9.57
C VAL A 65 -7.03 0.15 10.68
N GLY A 66 -6.48 -1.03 10.40
CA GLY A 66 -5.50 -1.70 11.25
C GLY A 66 -4.16 -0.97 11.33
N ARG A 67 -3.20 -1.56 12.04
CA ARG A 67 -1.91 -0.94 12.34
C ARG A 67 -1.12 -0.60 11.08
N ARG A 68 -1.03 -1.51 10.09
CA ARG A 68 -0.30 -1.26 8.83
C ARG A 68 -0.98 -0.17 8.00
N HIS A 69 -2.31 -0.02 8.09
CA HIS A 69 -3.00 1.12 7.47
C HIS A 69 -2.62 2.44 8.15
N GLN A 70 -2.67 2.47 9.48
CA GLN A 70 -2.32 3.66 10.26
C GLN A 70 -0.87 4.09 10.01
N LEU A 71 0.08 3.15 10.04
CA LEU A 71 1.49 3.45 9.76
C LEU A 71 1.71 4.06 8.35
N GLN A 72 1.02 3.54 7.32
CA GLN A 72 1.12 4.09 5.96
C GLN A 72 0.43 5.46 5.85
N SER A 73 -0.76 5.61 6.44
CA SER A 73 -1.51 6.87 6.48
C SER A 73 -0.74 7.98 7.19
N ASP A 74 -0.22 7.68 8.38
CA ASP A 74 0.54 8.62 9.20
C ASP A 74 1.86 8.99 8.53
N ALA A 75 2.59 8.02 7.96
CA ALA A 75 3.84 8.30 7.26
C ALA A 75 3.62 9.17 6.01
N ALA A 76 2.55 8.92 5.24
CA ALA A 76 2.19 9.73 4.08
C ALA A 76 1.86 11.18 4.47
N ARG A 77 1.03 11.36 5.52
CA ARG A 77 0.65 12.67 6.07
C ARG A 77 1.86 13.44 6.61
N ASP A 78 2.69 12.79 7.42
CA ASP A 78 3.82 13.42 8.07
C ASP A 78 4.90 13.84 7.07
N ALA A 79 5.13 13.04 6.02
CA ALA A 79 6.03 13.38 4.92
C ALA A 79 5.37 14.34 3.89
N GLY A 80 4.04 14.50 3.93
CA GLY A 80 3.28 15.32 3.00
C GLY A 80 3.38 14.84 1.55
N ILE A 81 3.32 13.53 1.31
CA ILE A 81 3.44 12.90 -0.02
C ILE A 81 2.37 11.82 -0.18
N ALA A 82 1.78 11.70 -1.37
CA ALA A 82 0.89 10.58 -1.66
C ALA A 82 1.66 9.25 -1.65
N LEU A 83 1.01 8.18 -1.23
CA LEU A 83 1.64 6.87 -1.01
C LEU A 83 0.79 5.75 -1.60
N LEU A 84 1.34 4.99 -2.53
CA LEU A 84 0.83 3.68 -2.92
C LEU A 84 1.60 2.59 -2.18
N GLY A 85 0.93 1.91 -1.26
CA GLY A 85 1.47 0.75 -0.55
C GLY A 85 0.48 -0.41 -0.56
N GLY A 86 0.50 -1.23 0.48
CA GLY A 86 -0.38 -2.39 0.55
C GLY A 86 -0.38 -3.09 1.90
N ALA A 87 -1.30 -4.04 2.05
CA ALA A 87 -1.42 -4.92 3.22
C ALA A 87 -2.28 -6.15 2.87
N ILE A 88 -2.20 -7.19 3.70
CA ILE A 88 -3.21 -8.25 3.73
C ILE A 88 -4.38 -7.77 4.59
N VAL A 89 -5.53 -7.53 3.96
CA VAL A 89 -6.71 -6.98 4.62
C VAL A 89 -7.75 -8.08 4.84
N ARG A 90 -8.14 -8.29 6.10
CA ARG A 90 -9.26 -9.15 6.50
C ARG A 90 -10.56 -8.36 6.38
N ASP A 91 -11.44 -8.83 5.53
CA ASP A 91 -12.77 -8.27 5.33
C ASP A 91 -13.67 -8.61 6.52
N PRO A 92 -14.25 -7.62 7.22
CA PRO A 92 -14.96 -7.85 8.47
C PRO A 92 -16.28 -8.60 8.28
N ASP A 93 -16.87 -8.57 7.08
CA ASP A 93 -18.17 -9.19 6.80
C ASP A 93 -18.02 -10.66 6.38
N SER A 94 -17.01 -10.95 5.55
CA SER A 94 -16.79 -12.30 5.00
C SER A 94 -15.67 -13.09 5.68
N ASP A 95 -14.90 -12.45 6.57
CA ASP A 95 -13.67 -12.98 7.18
C ASP A 95 -12.57 -13.37 6.17
N ARG A 96 -12.76 -13.05 4.89
CA ARG A 96 -11.81 -13.34 3.82
C ARG A 96 -10.64 -12.36 3.86
N ARG A 97 -9.45 -12.86 3.56
CA ARG A 97 -8.22 -12.07 3.46
C ARG A 97 -7.96 -11.68 2.01
N PHE A 98 -7.48 -10.48 1.77
CA PHE A 98 -7.15 -9.96 0.44
C PHE A 98 -5.83 -9.23 0.47
N ASN A 99 -4.92 -9.58 -0.43
CA ASN A 99 -3.79 -8.72 -0.76
C ASN A 99 -4.33 -7.45 -1.45
N THR A 100 -4.15 -6.31 -0.81
CA THR A 100 -4.80 -5.06 -1.19
C THR A 100 -3.75 -3.97 -1.37
N ALA A 101 -3.72 -3.38 -2.57
CA ALA A 101 -3.02 -2.13 -2.81
C ALA A 101 -3.84 -0.97 -2.21
N LEU A 102 -3.16 -0.09 -1.49
CA LEU A 102 -3.77 1.01 -0.73
C LEU A 102 -3.14 2.33 -1.18
N LEU A 103 -3.96 3.26 -1.68
CA LEU A 103 -3.51 4.58 -2.08
C LEU A 103 -3.95 5.59 -1.02
N TYR A 104 -2.97 6.24 -0.41
CA TYR A 104 -3.13 7.36 0.51
C TYR A 104 -2.75 8.65 -0.19
N ASP A 105 -3.49 9.71 0.09
CA ASP A 105 -3.12 11.05 -0.33
C ASP A 105 -2.11 11.70 0.64
N ALA A 106 -1.63 12.90 0.32
CA ALA A 106 -0.64 13.60 1.13
C ALA A 106 -1.16 14.08 2.51
N GLU A 107 -2.47 13.99 2.77
CA GLU A 107 -3.06 14.24 4.09
C GLU A 107 -3.26 12.93 4.88
N GLY A 108 -2.90 11.80 4.29
CA GLY A 108 -3.01 10.46 4.86
C GLY A 108 -4.37 9.82 4.64
N GLU A 109 -5.27 10.41 3.87
CA GLU A 109 -6.58 9.81 3.59
C GLU A 109 -6.46 8.69 2.57
N GLN A 110 -7.09 7.54 2.83
CA GLN A 110 -7.12 6.44 1.86
C GLN A 110 -8.15 6.72 0.75
N VAL A 111 -7.66 7.15 -0.40
CA VAL A 111 -8.50 7.61 -1.53
C VAL A 111 -8.83 6.51 -2.53
N PHE A 112 -8.06 5.42 -2.53
CA PHE A 112 -8.35 4.26 -3.38
C PHE A 112 -7.80 2.97 -2.78
N ARG A 113 -8.41 1.85 -3.14
CA ARG A 113 -7.89 0.50 -2.86
C ARG A 113 -8.21 -0.46 -3.99
N TYR A 114 -7.36 -1.46 -4.17
CA TYR A 114 -7.54 -2.53 -5.15
C TYR A 114 -7.14 -3.88 -4.57
N ARG A 115 -8.02 -4.89 -4.68
CA ARG A 115 -7.75 -6.27 -4.25
C ARG A 115 -7.13 -7.04 -5.41
N LYS A 116 -5.98 -7.68 -5.19
CA LYS A 116 -5.24 -8.46 -6.20
C LYS A 116 -6.16 -9.51 -6.83
N LEU A 117 -6.32 -9.45 -8.15
CA LEU A 117 -7.25 -10.32 -8.89
C LEU A 117 -6.64 -11.70 -9.20
N HIS A 118 -5.38 -11.71 -9.66
CA HIS A 118 -4.67 -12.93 -10.04
C HIS A 118 -3.75 -13.34 -8.90
N ILE A 119 -3.98 -14.52 -8.35
CA ILE A 119 -3.27 -15.05 -7.19
C ILE A 119 -2.37 -16.21 -7.64
N PRO A 120 -1.04 -16.03 -7.63
CA PRO A 120 -0.07 -17.09 -7.91
C PRO A 120 -0.22 -18.32 -7.00
N GLU A 121 0.14 -19.48 -7.56
CA GLU A 121 0.23 -20.75 -6.84
C GLU A 121 1.45 -21.52 -7.39
N GLU A 122 2.63 -21.16 -6.91
CA GLU A 122 3.89 -21.78 -7.31
C GLU A 122 4.91 -21.74 -6.16
N GLU A 123 6.04 -22.44 -6.34
CA GLU A 123 7.08 -22.52 -5.31
C GLU A 123 7.62 -21.13 -4.93
N GLY A 124 7.50 -20.78 -3.65
CA GLY A 124 7.86 -19.45 -3.12
C GLY A 124 6.75 -18.40 -3.21
N PHE A 125 5.64 -18.73 -3.87
CA PHE A 125 4.48 -17.85 -4.10
C PHE A 125 3.16 -18.63 -3.87
N TRP A 126 3.00 -19.18 -2.67
CA TRP A 126 1.79 -19.93 -2.27
C TRP A 126 0.65 -19.01 -1.84
N GLU A 127 0.39 -17.96 -2.64
CA GLU A 127 -0.47 -16.84 -2.26
C GLU A 127 -1.93 -17.28 -2.01
N THR A 128 -2.41 -18.32 -2.70
CA THR A 128 -3.78 -18.84 -2.50
C THR A 128 -4.02 -19.41 -1.10
N SER A 129 -2.95 -19.75 -0.36
CA SER A 129 -3.03 -20.19 1.03
C SER A 129 -3.24 -19.03 2.00
N HIS A 130 -2.95 -17.79 1.59
CA HIS A 130 -2.94 -16.61 2.46
C HIS A 130 -4.09 -15.65 2.21
N TYR A 131 -4.53 -15.52 0.95
CA TYR A 131 -5.60 -14.59 0.60
C TYR A 131 -6.35 -15.01 -0.67
N SER A 132 -7.57 -14.51 -0.73
CA SER A 132 -8.52 -14.70 -1.82
C SER A 132 -8.28 -13.73 -2.98
N PRO A 133 -8.69 -14.10 -4.22
CA PRO A 133 -8.75 -13.15 -5.33
C PRO A 133 -9.82 -12.09 -5.08
N GLY A 134 -9.52 -10.86 -5.50
CA GLY A 134 -10.52 -9.82 -5.71
C GLY A 134 -11.51 -10.18 -6.83
N THR A 135 -12.54 -9.36 -7.01
CA THR A 135 -13.57 -9.56 -8.06
C THR A 135 -13.67 -8.42 -9.06
N ASP A 136 -13.06 -7.27 -8.75
CA ASP A 136 -13.10 -6.09 -9.59
C ASP A 136 -11.83 -5.99 -10.44
N PRO A 137 -11.94 -5.55 -11.71
CA PRO A 137 -10.76 -5.22 -12.51
C PRO A 137 -10.05 -3.99 -11.94
N PRO A 138 -8.74 -3.83 -12.22
CA PRO A 138 -8.02 -2.61 -11.88
C PRO A 138 -8.69 -1.39 -12.52
N ARG A 139 -8.68 -0.26 -11.81
CA ARG A 139 -9.27 1.01 -12.27
C ARG A 139 -8.18 2.06 -12.41
N VAL A 140 -8.35 2.95 -13.38
CA VAL A 140 -7.54 4.17 -13.47
C VAL A 140 -7.96 5.09 -12.34
N VAL A 141 -6.98 5.56 -11.56
CA VAL A 141 -7.19 6.61 -10.56
C VAL A 141 -6.66 7.91 -11.15
N GLU A 142 -7.54 8.88 -11.31
CA GLU A 142 -7.17 10.21 -11.79
C GLU A 142 -6.35 10.93 -10.71
N VAL A 143 -5.12 11.28 -11.06
CA VAL A 143 -4.23 12.04 -10.18
C VAL A 143 -4.56 13.52 -10.30
N ALA A 144 -5.10 14.08 -9.22
CA ALA A 144 -5.52 15.46 -9.14
C ALA A 144 -4.33 16.44 -9.30
N GLY A 145 -4.38 17.31 -10.30
CA GLY A 145 -3.66 18.59 -10.25
C GLY A 145 -4.24 19.52 -9.16
N GLU A 146 -3.74 20.75 -9.05
CA GLU A 146 -4.33 21.74 -8.13
C GLU A 146 -5.86 21.85 -8.36
N GLY A 147 -6.66 21.36 -7.39
CA GLY A 147 -8.13 21.39 -7.42
C GLY A 147 -8.84 20.05 -7.66
N GLY A 148 -8.14 18.93 -7.83
CA GLY A 148 -8.79 17.62 -7.90
C GLY A 148 -9.16 17.01 -6.52
N PRO A 149 -9.78 15.82 -6.49
CA PRO A 149 -10.48 15.31 -5.31
C PRO A 149 -9.60 14.86 -4.14
N TRP A 150 -8.27 14.81 -4.30
CA TRP A 150 -7.33 14.39 -3.27
C TRP A 150 -5.95 15.03 -3.44
N LYS A 151 -5.12 15.01 -2.39
CA LYS A 151 -3.87 15.80 -2.33
C LYS A 151 -2.62 15.01 -2.72
N LEU A 152 -1.68 15.69 -3.39
CA LEU A 152 -0.36 15.20 -3.79
C LEU A 152 0.78 15.83 -2.97
#